data_AF-A0A1U7WGD7-F1
#
_entry.id   AF-A0A1U7WGD7-F1
#
_cell.length_a   1.000
_cell.length_b   1.000
_cell.length_c   1.000
_cell.angle_alpha   90.00
_cell.angle_beta   90.00
_cell.angle_gamma   90.00
#
_symmetry.space_group_name_H-M   'P 1'
#
loop_
_entity.id
_entity.type
_entity.pdbx_description
1 polymer ?
#
loop_
_entity_poly.entity_id
_entity_poly.type
_entity_poly.pdbx_seq_one_letter_code
_entity_poly.pdbx_strand_id
1 'polypeptide(L)'
;MASKPHYEGNHTFYKNEKLQGYIIYPKALNIVWGNDKRFWKIPKYEKEDAELIQVNWLEVTGWIDNVLEKKTYDVGFTVSLMPDAFGWRDSPVYIMAKWGDNTQWRKVNLTTENDINGKKMIPKTLTIT
;
A
#
# COMPACT_ATOMS: atom_id res chain seq x y z
N MET A 1 -3.45 -28.79 -9.60
CA MET A 1 -2.85 -27.91 -8.57
C MET A 1 -3.46 -26.53 -8.73
N ALA A 2 -4.37 -26.11 -7.86
CA ALA A 2 -4.91 -24.75 -7.92
C ALA A 2 -3.79 -23.78 -7.49
N SER A 3 -3.39 -22.85 -8.36
CA SER A 3 -2.44 -21.80 -7.97
C SER A 3 -3.10 -20.91 -6.94
N LYS A 4 -2.43 -20.62 -5.82
CA LYS A 4 -2.88 -19.62 -4.85
C LYS A 4 -3.17 -18.30 -5.59
N PRO A 5 -4.37 -17.72 -5.50
CA PRO A 5 -4.69 -16.50 -6.23
C PRO A 5 -3.96 -15.27 -5.66
N HIS A 6 -3.51 -15.34 -4.41
CA HIS A 6 -2.78 -14.26 -3.73
C HIS A 6 -1.30 -14.26 -4.11
N TYR A 7 -0.74 -13.08 -4.31
CA TYR A 7 0.70 -12.87 -4.40
C TYR A 7 1.28 -12.73 -2.99
N GLU A 8 2.29 -13.53 -2.67
CA GLU A 8 3.03 -13.46 -1.41
C GLU A 8 4.37 -12.76 -1.69
N GLY A 9 4.55 -11.57 -1.12
CA GLY A 9 5.80 -10.82 -1.19
C GLY A 9 6.83 -11.37 -0.20
N ASN A 10 8.08 -10.95 -0.36
CA ASN A 10 9.18 -11.38 0.52
C ASN A 10 9.41 -10.47 1.74
N HIS A 11 8.56 -9.45 1.93
CA HIS A 11 8.61 -8.47 3.04
C HIS A 11 9.95 -7.76 3.21
N THR A 12 10.78 -7.71 2.16
CA THR A 12 12.05 -6.97 2.21
C THR A 12 11.79 -5.47 2.32
N PHE A 13 12.49 -4.83 3.24
CA PHE A 13 12.42 -3.40 3.48
C PHE A 13 13.82 -2.77 3.48
N TYR A 14 13.87 -1.48 3.17
CA TYR A 14 15.12 -0.74 3.00
C TYR A 14 15.13 0.46 3.91
N LYS A 15 16.26 0.69 4.57
CA LYS A 15 16.47 1.90 5.35
C LYS A 15 16.57 3.09 4.40
N ASN A 16 15.79 4.14 4.67
CA ASN A 16 15.84 5.38 3.93
C ASN A 16 16.34 6.50 4.85
N GLU A 17 17.59 6.91 4.65
CA GLU A 17 18.25 7.94 5.48
C GLU A 17 17.58 9.31 5.35
N LYS A 18 17.10 9.66 4.15
CA LYS A 18 16.44 10.95 3.89
C LYS A 18 15.11 11.07 4.63
N LEU A 19 14.36 9.97 4.72
CA LEU A 19 13.11 9.89 5.47
C LEU A 19 13.32 9.54 6.95
N GLN A 20 14.56 9.25 7.36
CA GLN A 20 14.89 8.69 8.68
C GLN A 20 14.00 7.50 9.05
N GLY A 21 13.74 6.61 8.09
CA GLY A 21 12.75 5.55 8.24
C GLY A 21 13.02 4.35 7.33
N TYR A 22 11.95 3.65 6.96
CA TYR A 22 12.01 2.44 6.14
C TYR A 22 11.06 2.56 4.94
N ILE A 23 11.41 1.89 3.85
CA ILE A 23 10.57 1.75 2.66
C ILE A 23 10.39 0.27 2.36
N ILE A 24 9.15 -0.11 2.09
CA ILE A 24 8.80 -1.41 1.49
C ILE A 24 8.35 -1.12 0.06
N TYR A 25 8.98 -1.75 -0.92
CA TYR A 25 8.54 -1.61 -2.31
C TYR A 25 7.39 -2.59 -2.62
N PRO A 26 6.51 -2.27 -3.60
CA PRO A 26 5.31 -3.09 -3.86
C PRO A 26 5.58 -4.57 -4.13
N LYS A 27 6.73 -4.91 -4.74
CA LYS A 27 7.16 -6.30 -4.96
C LYS A 27 7.33 -7.12 -3.67
N ALA A 28 7.59 -6.46 -2.54
CA ALA A 28 7.76 -7.11 -1.26
C ALA A 28 6.45 -7.25 -0.46
N LEU A 29 5.33 -6.73 -0.97
CA LEU A 29 4.03 -6.76 -0.29
C LEU A 29 3.22 -7.99 -0.70
N ASN A 30 2.35 -8.45 0.21
CA ASN A 30 1.30 -9.39 -0.13
C ASN A 30 0.18 -8.66 -0.83
N ILE A 31 -0.35 -9.23 -1.91
CA ILE A 31 -1.40 -8.62 -2.73
C ILE A 31 -2.50 -9.64 -2.98
N VAL A 32 -3.71 -9.32 -2.55
CA VAL A 32 -4.87 -10.18 -2.73
C VAL A 32 -5.24 -10.23 -4.22
N TRP A 33 -5.41 -11.45 -4.74
CA TRP A 33 -5.53 -11.72 -6.18
C TRP A 33 -4.31 -11.32 -7.04
N GLY A 34 -3.16 -11.05 -6.43
CA GLY A 34 -1.97 -10.61 -7.15
C GLY A 34 -1.43 -11.60 -8.20
N ASN A 35 -1.72 -12.90 -8.08
CA ASN A 35 -1.34 -13.88 -9.11
C ASN A 35 -2.31 -13.94 -10.29
N ASP A 36 -3.48 -13.30 -10.20
CA ASP A 36 -4.43 -13.18 -11.30
C ASP A 36 -4.13 -11.94 -12.13
N LYS A 37 -3.54 -12.17 -13.31
CA LYS A 37 -3.12 -11.12 -14.24
C LYS A 37 -4.28 -10.30 -14.82
N ARG A 38 -5.52 -10.73 -14.62
CA ARG A 38 -6.71 -9.93 -14.97
C ARG A 38 -6.91 -8.77 -13.99
N PHE A 39 -6.52 -8.95 -12.74
CA PHE A 39 -6.74 -7.98 -11.67
C PHE A 39 -5.51 -7.16 -11.34
N TRP A 40 -4.33 -7.77 -11.37
CA TRP A 40 -3.07 -7.12 -10.99
C TRP A 40 -1.96 -7.33 -12.00
N LYS A 41 -1.13 -6.29 -12.13
CA LYS A 41 0.21 -6.38 -12.70
C LYS A 41 1.22 -6.24 -11.58
N ILE A 42 1.86 -7.37 -11.24
CA ILE A 42 2.89 -7.43 -10.22
C ILE A 42 4.23 -6.89 -10.78
N PRO A 43 4.97 -6.08 -10.01
CA PRO A 43 6.30 -5.60 -10.36
C PRO A 43 7.26 -6.70 -10.81
N LYS A 44 7.95 -6.50 -11.93
CA LYS A 44 9.06 -7.37 -12.33
C LYS A 44 10.34 -6.96 -11.62
N TYR A 45 10.58 -5.66 -11.52
CA TYR A 45 11.73 -5.09 -10.83
C TYR A 45 11.33 -4.57 -9.44
N GLU A 46 12.32 -4.41 -8.57
CA GLU A 46 12.09 -4.08 -7.16
C GLU A 46 11.36 -2.74 -6.98
N LYS A 47 11.75 -1.70 -7.73
CA LYS A 47 11.26 -0.33 -7.57
C LYS A 47 10.10 0.03 -8.49
N GLU A 48 9.45 -0.97 -9.08
CA GLU A 48 8.25 -0.77 -9.90
C GLU A 48 6.98 -0.75 -9.02
N ASP A 49 5.98 -0.01 -9.50
CA ASP A 49 4.66 0.04 -8.87
C ASP A 49 3.86 -1.23 -9.17
N ALA A 50 3.04 -1.66 -8.20
CA ALA A 50 2.01 -2.66 -8.44
C ALA A 50 0.75 -1.98 -9.00
N GLU A 51 0.21 -2.53 -10.08
CA GLU A 51 -0.90 -1.91 -10.83
C GLU A 51 -2.18 -2.71 -10.62
N LEU A 52 -3.23 -2.06 -10.11
CA LEU A 52 -4.58 -2.63 -10.05
C LEU A 52 -5.31 -2.31 -11.36
N ILE A 53 -5.64 -3.34 -12.14
CA ILE A 53 -6.17 -3.22 -13.50
C ILE A 53 -7.70 -3.19 -13.50
N GLN A 54 -8.33 -4.19 -12.87
CA GLN A 54 -9.76 -4.44 -13.04
C GLN A 54 -10.43 -4.83 -11.71
N VAL A 55 -10.70 -3.88 -10.82
CA VAL A 55 -11.67 -3.92 -9.71
C VAL A 55 -11.53 -2.61 -8.90
N ASN A 56 -12.52 -2.28 -8.07
CA ASN A 56 -12.49 -1.13 -7.15
C ASN A 56 -12.31 -1.54 -5.67
N TRP A 57 -11.67 -2.68 -5.42
CA TRP A 57 -11.26 -3.07 -4.08
C TRP A 57 -9.86 -3.70 -4.12
N LEU A 58 -9.11 -3.50 -3.04
CA LEU A 58 -7.75 -4.01 -2.88
C LEU A 58 -7.50 -4.35 -1.42
N GLU A 59 -6.63 -5.32 -1.20
CA GLU A 59 -5.96 -5.51 0.08
C GLU A 59 -4.48 -5.77 -0.21
N VAL A 60 -3.63 -4.96 0.41
CA VAL A 60 -2.18 -4.99 0.27
C VAL A 60 -1.59 -4.91 1.66
N THR A 61 -0.77 -5.90 2.04
CA THR A 61 -0.21 -6.01 3.39
C THR A 61 1.28 -6.24 3.36
N GLY A 62 1.95 -5.78 4.41
CA GLY A 62 3.38 -5.97 4.62
C GLY A 62 3.72 -5.69 6.07
N TRP A 63 4.94 -6.02 6.47
CA TRP A 63 5.42 -5.82 7.82
C TRP A 63 6.93 -5.52 7.79
N ILE A 64 7.41 -4.91 8.87
CA ILE A 64 8.82 -4.65 9.14
C ILE A 64 9.10 -5.19 10.54
N ASP A 65 10.19 -5.92 10.72
CA ASP A 65 10.67 -6.33 12.04
C ASP A 65 11.70 -5.33 12.58
N ASN A 66 12.08 -5.51 13.85
CA ASN A 66 13.20 -4.78 14.46
C ASN A 66 13.03 -3.25 14.43
N VAL A 67 11.79 -2.76 14.46
CA VAL A 67 11.51 -1.34 14.72
C VAL A 67 11.94 -0.98 16.14
N LEU A 68 12.39 0.25 16.34
CA LEU A 68 12.88 0.72 17.64
C LEU A 68 11.69 0.87 18.60
N GLU A 69 11.82 0.30 19.79
CA GLU A 69 10.85 0.48 20.85
C GLU A 69 10.75 1.95 21.28
N LYS A 70 9.56 2.37 21.72
CA LYS A 70 9.28 3.73 22.25
C LYS A 70 9.62 4.83 21.24
N LYS A 71 9.53 4.53 19.94
CA LYS A 71 9.65 5.50 18.87
C LYS A 71 8.31 5.66 18.18
N THR A 72 8.04 6.91 17.81
CA THR A 72 6.89 7.24 17.00
C THR A 72 7.20 6.99 15.54
N TYR A 73 6.35 6.23 14.88
CA TYR A 73 6.46 5.96 13.45
C TYR A 73 5.28 6.51 12.69
N ASP A 74 5.58 6.97 11.50
CA ASP A 74 4.66 7.55 10.56
C ASP A 74 4.47 6.55 9.42
N VAL A 75 3.29 5.91 9.37
CA VAL A 75 2.97 4.88 8.36
C VAL A 75 2.15 5.48 7.23
N GLY A 76 2.52 5.20 5.99
CA GLY A 76 1.78 5.67 4.82
C GLY A 76 2.07 4.88 3.55
N PHE A 77 1.19 5.02 2.58
CA PHE A 77 1.28 4.40 1.26
C PHE A 77 1.36 5.49 0.18
N THR A 78 2.15 5.22 -0.85
CA THR A 78 2.09 5.99 -2.10
C THR A 78 1.09 5.31 -3.02
N VAL A 79 0.02 6.00 -3.38
CA VAL A 79 -1.02 5.49 -4.28
C VAL A 79 -1.29 6.55 -5.33
N SER A 80 -1.48 6.14 -6.58
CA SER A 80 -1.82 7.01 -7.70
C SER A 80 -3.00 6.40 -8.46
N LEU A 81 -3.91 7.24 -8.92
CA LEU A 81 -5.00 6.83 -9.80
C LEU A 81 -4.62 7.11 -11.25
N MET A 82 -4.91 6.16 -12.15
CA MET A 82 -4.78 6.39 -13.59
C MET A 82 -5.80 7.42 -14.06
N PRO A 83 -5.56 8.12 -15.19
CA PRO A 83 -6.50 9.11 -15.72
C PRO A 83 -7.92 8.58 -15.98
N ASP A 84 -8.04 7.29 -16.26
CA ASP A 84 -9.28 6.56 -16.54
C ASP A 84 -9.81 5.77 -15.33
N ALA A 85 -9.19 5.88 -14.16
CA ALA A 85 -9.65 5.20 -12.95
C ALA A 85 -11.00 5.74 -12.47
N PHE A 86 -11.95 4.85 -12.20
CA PHE A 86 -13.30 5.18 -11.73
C PHE A 86 -13.71 4.31 -10.52
N GLY A 87 -14.84 4.63 -9.88
CA GLY A 87 -15.39 3.85 -8.75
C GLY A 87 -14.80 4.18 -7.37
N TRP A 88 -13.84 5.10 -7.29
CA TRP A 88 -13.17 5.51 -6.04
C TRP A 88 -13.82 6.70 -5.32
N ARG A 89 -14.81 7.37 -5.95
CA ARG A 89 -15.46 8.58 -5.40
C ARG A 89 -16.10 8.35 -4.03
N ASP A 90 -16.86 7.26 -3.92
CA ASP A 90 -17.58 6.88 -2.71
C ASP A 90 -16.99 5.62 -2.04
N SER A 91 -15.83 5.16 -2.54
CA SER A 91 -15.14 3.95 -2.08
C SER A 91 -13.83 4.33 -1.39
N PRO A 92 -13.86 4.61 -0.08
CA PRO A 92 -12.63 4.91 0.67
C PRO A 92 -11.71 3.70 0.76
N VAL A 93 -10.42 3.96 0.89
CA VAL A 93 -9.45 2.96 1.36
C VAL A 93 -9.19 3.13 2.85
N TYR A 94 -8.76 2.05 3.49
CA TYR A 94 -8.38 2.04 4.89
C TYR A 94 -6.89 1.75 4.99
N ILE A 95 -6.15 2.63 5.65
CA ILE A 95 -4.76 2.37 6.02
C ILE A 95 -4.80 1.81 7.44
N MET A 96 -4.13 0.69 7.68
CA MET A 96 -4.09 0.01 8.98
C MET A 96 -2.65 -0.28 9.37
N ALA A 97 -2.33 -0.12 10.65
CA ALA A 97 -1.08 -0.53 11.27
C ALA A 97 -1.38 -1.35 12.52
N LYS A 98 -0.65 -2.47 12.69
CA LYS A 98 -0.71 -3.34 13.87
C LYS A 98 0.69 -3.49 14.45
N TRP A 99 0.82 -3.37 15.77
CA TRP A 99 2.08 -3.55 16.49
C TRP A 99 1.80 -4.09 17.90
N GLY A 100 2.45 -5.20 18.27
CA GLY A 100 2.05 -5.94 19.47
C GLY A 100 0.55 -6.25 19.47
N ASP A 101 -0.12 -5.86 20.56
CA ASP A 101 -1.58 -5.99 20.72
C ASP A 101 -2.36 -4.75 20.23
N ASN A 102 -1.66 -3.70 19.79
CA ASN A 102 -2.28 -2.47 19.33
C ASN A 102 -2.63 -2.54 17.84
N THR A 103 -3.72 -1.89 17.47
CA THR A 103 -4.12 -1.68 16.07
C THR A 103 -4.68 -0.28 15.91
N GLN A 104 -4.25 0.43 14.88
CA GLN A 104 -4.83 1.69 14.45
C GLN A 104 -5.15 1.64 12.97
N TRP A 105 -6.20 2.35 12.58
CA TRP A 105 -6.57 2.49 11.19
C TRP A 105 -7.13 3.88 10.91
N ARG A 106 -7.07 4.28 9.65
CA ARG A 106 -7.60 5.55 9.17
C ARG A 106 -8.27 5.36 7.81
N LYS A 107 -9.46 5.95 7.67
CA LYS A 107 -10.19 6.05 6.40
C LYS A 107 -9.61 7.17 5.55
N VAL A 108 -9.33 6.88 4.28
CA VAL A 108 -8.76 7.81 3.31
C VAL A 108 -9.56 7.73 2.00
N ASN A 109 -10.09 8.85 1.54
CA ASN A 109 -10.68 8.95 0.20
C ASN A 109 -9.56 9.25 -0.80
N LEU A 110 -9.46 8.46 -1.88
CA LEU A 110 -8.42 8.63 -2.91
C LEU A 110 -8.73 9.78 -3.88
N THR A 111 -9.99 10.16 -4.01
CA THR A 111 -10.44 11.29 -4.83
C THR A 111 -10.87 12.45 -3.94
N THR A 112 -10.42 13.67 -4.26
CA THR A 112 -11.07 14.90 -3.78
C THR A 112 -11.79 15.57 -4.96
N GLU A 113 -12.81 16.39 -4.69
CA GLU A 113 -13.68 16.99 -5.72
C GLU A 113 -12.93 17.85 -6.76
N ASN A 114 -11.64 18.17 -6.55
CA ASN A 114 -10.82 19.02 -7.41
C ASN A 114 -9.60 18.31 -8.06
N ASP A 115 -9.38 17.01 -7.87
CA ASP A 115 -8.16 16.31 -8.33
C ASP A 115 -8.31 15.58 -9.68
N ILE A 116 -8.66 16.32 -10.73
CA ILE A 116 -8.78 15.80 -12.11
C ILE A 116 -7.40 15.67 -12.81
N ASN A 117 -6.29 15.62 -12.08
CA ASN A 117 -4.96 15.55 -12.70
C ASN A 117 -3.94 14.75 -11.85
N GLY A 118 -4.23 13.47 -11.63
CA GLY A 118 -3.20 12.45 -11.41
C GLY A 118 -2.25 12.69 -10.24
N LYS A 119 -2.73 13.21 -9.12
CA LYS A 119 -1.86 13.42 -7.95
C LYS A 119 -1.71 12.14 -7.14
N LYS A 120 -0.47 11.65 -7.13
CA LYS A 120 0.13 10.84 -6.09
C LYS A 120 -0.43 11.25 -4.72
N MET A 121 -1.05 10.32 -4.01
CA MET A 121 -1.50 10.53 -2.64
C MET A 121 -0.29 10.92 -1.79
N ILE A 122 -0.29 12.15 -1.28
CA ILE A 122 0.64 12.57 -0.24
C ILE A 122 0.32 11.68 0.97
N PRO A 123 1.31 10.98 1.56
CA PRO A 123 1.07 10.08 2.67
C PRO A 123 0.27 10.79 3.77
N LYS A 124 -0.97 10.37 4.01
CA LYS A 124 -1.68 10.72 5.24
C LYS A 124 -1.15 9.80 6.31
N THR A 125 -0.33 10.34 7.17
CA THR A 125 0.41 9.56 8.15
C THR A 125 -0.50 9.07 9.27
N LEU A 126 -0.29 7.80 9.63
CA LEU A 126 -0.74 7.19 10.88
C LEU A 126 0.43 7.18 11.83
N THR A 127 0.31 7.98 12.89
CA THR A 127 1.32 8.12 13.93
C THR A 127 1.10 7.02 14.98
N ILE A 128 1.99 6.03 15.00
CA ILE A 128 1.97 4.93 15.98
C ILE A 128 3.08 5.14 17.01
N THR A 129 2.81 4.83 18.28
CA THR A 129 3.73 4.98 19.43
C THR A 129 4.02 3.66 20.11
#